data_AF-A0A062X042-F1
#
_entry.id   AF-A0A062X042-F1
#
_cell.length_a   1.000
_cell.length_b   1.000
_cell.length_c   1.000
_cell.angle_alpha   90.00
_cell.angle_beta   90.00
_cell.angle_gamma   90.00
#
_symmetry.space_group_name_H-M   'P 1'
#
loop_
_entity.id
_entity.type
_entity.pdbx_description
1 polymer ?
#
loop_
_entity_poly.entity_id
_entity_poly.type
_entity_poly.pdbx_seq_one_letter_code
_entity_poly.pdbx_strand_id
1 'polypeptide(L)'
;MRDAGTPSDMEIKVSLSLPHDEISIPVIRRICTQSLKVLGVNKECIDDVEIALTEACDNVLLHAHAGDEYEVFVGVDNEVAVIEVSDRGDGFDSADELDRTARQNGDSPRPDNVPEQGRGIFLMRALMDRVQFHQVDSPHRGTRVHLEKTLTWEESAPGARLSRARTGLRPASRPEVAEGIHPV
;
A
#
# COMPACT_ATOMS: atom_id res chain seq x y z
N MET A 1 21.01 -4.89 16.20
CA MET A 1 19.99 -5.04 17.26
C MET A 1 18.66 -4.88 16.57
N ARG A 2 17.90 -5.97 16.38
CA ARG A 2 16.63 -5.96 15.66
C ARG A 2 15.59 -5.35 16.58
N ASP A 3 14.94 -4.29 16.13
CA ASP A 3 13.91 -3.63 16.92
C ASP A 3 12.74 -4.61 17.11
N ALA A 4 12.36 -4.80 18.36
CA ALA A 4 11.31 -5.71 18.74
C ALA A 4 10.00 -5.05 18.34
N GLY A 5 9.41 -5.52 17.23
CA GLY A 5 8.12 -5.07 16.74
C GLY A 5 7.12 -5.05 17.89
N THR A 6 6.71 -3.84 18.28
CA THR A 6 5.50 -3.63 19.07
C THR A 6 4.38 -4.44 18.44
N PRO A 7 3.61 -5.22 19.20
CA PRO A 7 2.58 -6.07 18.61
C PRO A 7 1.59 -5.15 17.90
N SER A 8 1.53 -5.22 16.57
CA SER A 8 0.52 -4.50 15.81
C SER A 8 -0.85 -5.01 16.23
N ASP A 9 -1.69 -4.08 16.63
CA ASP A 9 -3.11 -4.28 16.74
C ASP A 9 -3.61 -4.46 15.31
N MET A 10 -4.10 -5.66 14.94
CA MET A 10 -4.61 -6.04 13.61
C MET A 10 -3.69 -5.78 12.39
N GLU A 11 -3.31 -6.86 11.70
CA GLU A 11 -2.62 -6.78 10.41
C GLU A 11 -3.30 -7.72 9.42
N ILE A 12 -3.70 -7.20 8.26
CA ILE A 12 -4.19 -7.99 7.12
C ILE A 12 -3.22 -7.82 5.96
N LYS A 13 -2.84 -8.93 5.36
CA LYS A 13 -1.98 -8.97 4.18
C LYS A 13 -2.62 -9.86 3.13
N VAL A 14 -2.76 -9.34 1.93
CA VAL A 14 -3.22 -10.06 0.75
C VAL A 14 -2.15 -9.89 -0.32
N SER A 15 -1.70 -10.99 -0.92
CA SER A 15 -0.88 -10.93 -2.14
C SER A 15 -1.58 -11.70 -3.26
N LEU A 16 -1.55 -11.12 -4.46
CA LEU A 16 -2.18 -11.65 -5.66
C LEU A 16 -1.16 -11.63 -6.80
N SER A 17 -0.88 -12.79 -7.38
CA SER A 17 -0.16 -12.91 -8.65
C SER A 17 -1.19 -12.98 -9.77
N LEU A 18 -1.08 -12.06 -10.73
CA LEU A 18 -2.08 -11.83 -11.76
C LEU A 18 -1.43 -11.88 -13.15
N PRO A 19 -2.15 -12.35 -14.17
CA PRO A 19 -1.66 -12.32 -15.54
C PRO A 19 -1.51 -10.86 -16.00
N HIS A 20 -0.55 -10.59 -16.87
CA HIS A 20 -0.36 -9.29 -17.51
C HIS A 20 -1.46 -8.99 -18.54
N ASP A 21 -2.65 -8.63 -18.06
CA ASP A 21 -3.83 -8.31 -18.86
C ASP A 21 -4.66 -7.25 -18.13
N GLU A 22 -5.09 -6.18 -18.81
CA GLU A 22 -5.91 -5.12 -18.22
C GLU A 22 -7.22 -5.64 -17.60
N ILE A 23 -7.71 -6.82 -18.04
CA ILE A 23 -8.87 -7.49 -17.47
C ILE A 23 -8.67 -7.88 -15.99
N SER A 24 -7.42 -8.00 -15.50
CA SER A 24 -7.14 -8.28 -14.08
C SER A 24 -7.30 -7.05 -13.18
N ILE A 25 -7.22 -5.83 -13.72
CA ILE A 25 -7.29 -4.59 -12.93
C ILE A 25 -8.62 -4.46 -12.16
N PRO A 26 -9.80 -4.65 -12.79
CA PRO A 26 -11.07 -4.64 -12.07
C PRO A 26 -11.14 -5.66 -10.93
N VAL A 27 -10.47 -6.81 -11.08
CA VAL A 27 -10.45 -7.87 -10.06
C VAL A 27 -9.69 -7.41 -8.82
N ILE A 28 -8.47 -6.90 -8.97
CA ILE A 28 -7.68 -6.41 -7.85
C ILE A 28 -8.33 -5.19 -7.18
N ARG A 29 -8.88 -4.25 -7.97
CA ARG A 29 -9.66 -3.12 -7.44
C ARG A 29 -10.81 -3.58 -6.57
N ARG A 30 -11.57 -4.58 -7.03
CA ARG A 30 -12.69 -5.12 -6.28
C ARG A 30 -12.22 -5.77 -4.98
N ILE A 31 -11.17 -6.59 -5.01
CA ILE A 31 -10.65 -7.26 -3.82
C ILE A 31 -10.14 -6.22 -2.80
N CYS A 32 -9.35 -5.26 -3.23
CA CYS A 32 -8.80 -4.21 -2.37
C CYS A 32 -9.91 -3.36 -1.74
N THR A 33 -10.80 -2.78 -2.55
CA THR A 33 -11.88 -1.90 -2.06
C THR A 33 -12.87 -2.63 -1.15
N GLN A 34 -13.22 -3.89 -1.46
CA GLN A 34 -14.10 -4.65 -0.57
C GLN A 34 -13.42 -5.02 0.74
N SER A 35 -12.12 -5.31 0.73
CA SER A 35 -11.36 -5.59 1.96
C SER A 35 -11.38 -4.36 2.88
N LEU A 36 -11.02 -3.19 2.37
CA LEU A 36 -11.04 -1.94 3.13
C LEU A 36 -12.45 -1.59 3.65
N LYS A 37 -13.47 -1.77 2.81
CA LYS A 37 -14.87 -1.53 3.19
C LYS A 37 -15.34 -2.44 4.31
N VAL A 38 -15.00 -3.74 4.26
CA VAL A 38 -15.35 -4.70 5.33
C VAL A 38 -14.66 -4.34 6.65
N LEU A 39 -13.44 -3.80 6.58
CA LEU A 39 -12.71 -3.34 7.77
C LEU A 39 -13.28 -2.04 8.35
N GLY A 40 -14.11 -1.33 7.59
CA GLY A 40 -14.74 -0.08 7.99
C GLY A 40 -13.85 1.14 7.79
N VAL A 41 -12.95 1.09 6.81
CA VAL A 41 -12.22 2.27 6.33
C VAL A 41 -13.24 3.24 5.71
N ASN A 42 -13.06 4.54 5.96
CA ASN A 42 -13.91 5.58 5.42
C ASN A 42 -13.86 5.61 3.89
N LYS A 43 -14.99 5.97 3.28
CA LYS A 43 -15.15 5.97 1.82
C LYS A 43 -14.10 6.81 1.10
N GLU A 44 -13.73 7.98 1.63
CA GLU A 44 -12.72 8.86 1.02
C GLU A 44 -11.37 8.17 0.85
N CYS A 45 -10.88 7.50 1.90
CA CYS A 45 -9.64 6.70 1.81
C CYS A 45 -9.77 5.55 0.80
N ILE A 46 -10.94 4.91 0.71
CA ILE A 46 -11.18 3.82 -0.25
C ILE A 46 -11.14 4.34 -1.70
N ASP A 47 -11.76 5.48 -1.96
CA ASP A 47 -11.80 6.10 -3.29
C ASP A 47 -10.38 6.51 -3.74
N ASP A 48 -9.61 7.14 -2.83
CA ASP A 48 -8.22 7.52 -3.07
C ASP A 48 -7.36 6.29 -3.40
N VAL A 49 -7.51 5.22 -2.61
CA VAL A 49 -6.83 3.94 -2.82
C VAL A 49 -7.21 3.32 -4.15
N GLU A 50 -8.48 3.31 -4.50
CA GLU A 50 -8.98 2.70 -5.73
C GLU A 50 -8.37 3.35 -6.98
N ILE A 51 -8.34 4.69 -7.02
CA ILE A 51 -7.77 5.43 -8.15
C ILE A 51 -6.27 5.15 -8.24
N ALA A 52 -5.52 5.34 -7.15
CA ALA A 52 -4.07 5.18 -7.18
C ALA A 52 -3.63 3.74 -7.46
N LEU A 53 -4.36 2.72 -6.98
CA LEU A 53 -4.13 1.32 -7.32
C LEU A 53 -4.33 1.07 -8.82
N THR A 54 -5.35 1.69 -9.42
CA THR A 54 -5.63 1.59 -10.86
C THR A 54 -4.44 2.15 -11.64
N GLU A 55 -4.02 3.36 -11.33
CA GLU A 55 -2.87 4.02 -11.98
C GLU A 55 -1.56 3.24 -11.77
N ALA A 56 -1.35 2.66 -10.60
CA ALA A 56 -0.17 1.82 -10.33
C ALA A 56 -0.17 0.54 -11.17
N CYS A 57 -1.32 -0.11 -11.32
CA CYS A 57 -1.43 -1.31 -12.16
C CYS A 57 -1.28 -0.97 -13.64
N ASP A 58 -1.90 0.12 -14.11
CA ASP A 58 -1.76 0.59 -15.50
C ASP A 58 -0.29 0.90 -15.81
N ASN A 59 0.42 1.62 -14.93
CA ASN A 59 1.85 1.88 -15.11
C ASN A 59 2.66 0.59 -15.19
N VAL A 60 2.38 -0.37 -14.31
CA VAL A 60 3.08 -1.66 -14.31
C VAL A 60 2.81 -2.46 -15.58
N LEU A 61 1.57 -2.51 -16.06
CA LEU A 61 1.23 -3.19 -17.33
C LEU A 61 1.78 -2.47 -18.58
N LEU A 62 1.95 -1.15 -18.54
CA LEU A 62 2.56 -0.40 -19.65
C LEU A 62 4.07 -0.66 -19.79
N HIS A 63 4.74 -1.04 -18.71
CA HIS A 63 6.20 -1.17 -18.66
C HIS A 63 6.70 -2.62 -18.51
N ALA A 64 5.81 -3.57 -18.26
CA ALA A 64 6.15 -4.98 -18.17
C ALA A 64 6.14 -5.67 -19.56
N HIS A 65 6.85 -6.79 -19.68
CA HIS A 65 6.90 -7.53 -20.94
C HIS A 65 5.64 -8.37 -21.14
N ALA A 66 5.22 -8.48 -22.40
CA ALA A 66 4.10 -9.34 -22.78
C ALA A 66 4.40 -10.80 -22.39
N GLY A 67 3.60 -11.34 -21.46
CA GLY A 67 3.73 -12.72 -20.95
C GLY A 67 4.22 -12.82 -19.51
N ASP A 68 4.58 -11.71 -18.87
CA ASP A 68 4.92 -11.70 -17.45
C ASP A 68 3.68 -11.81 -16.55
N GLU A 69 3.87 -12.18 -15.29
CA GLU A 69 2.90 -11.98 -14.23
C GLU A 69 3.30 -10.74 -13.43
N TYR A 70 2.31 -10.05 -12.86
CA TYR A 70 2.55 -8.99 -11.89
C TYR A 70 1.95 -9.37 -10.53
N GLU A 71 2.56 -8.84 -9.47
CA GLU A 71 2.14 -9.07 -8.10
C GLU A 71 1.55 -7.80 -7.50
N VAL A 72 0.42 -7.94 -6.82
CA VAL A 72 -0.15 -6.87 -5.99
C VAL A 72 -0.22 -7.34 -4.55
N PHE A 73 0.47 -6.62 -3.69
CA PHE A 73 0.39 -6.76 -2.24
C PHE A 73 -0.48 -5.63 -1.67
N VAL A 74 -1.39 -6.00 -0.77
CA VAL A 74 -2.21 -5.07 0.03
C VAL A 74 -2.02 -5.44 1.49
N GLY A 75 -1.36 -4.56 2.23
CA GLY A 75 -1.21 -4.60 3.68
C GLY A 75 -2.08 -3.54 4.33
N VAL A 76 -2.79 -3.90 5.39
CA VAL A 76 -3.60 -2.95 6.17
C VAL A 76 -3.35 -3.23 7.64
N ASP A 77 -2.93 -2.20 8.37
CA ASP A 77 -2.98 -2.17 9.83
C ASP A 77 -4.02 -1.13 10.31
N ASN A 78 -3.95 -0.70 11.57
CA ASN A 78 -4.90 0.28 12.10
C ASN A 78 -4.68 1.71 11.62
N GLU A 79 -3.52 2.03 11.08
CA GLU A 79 -3.14 3.40 10.76
C GLU A 79 -2.93 3.57 9.27
N VAL A 80 -2.37 2.57 8.59
CA VAL A 80 -1.90 2.69 7.22
C VAL A 80 -2.36 1.52 6.36
N ALA A 81 -2.81 1.82 5.14
CA ALA A 81 -2.85 0.87 4.04
C ALA A 81 -1.57 1.01 3.20
N VAL A 82 -0.87 -0.10 3.01
CA VAL A 82 0.29 -0.23 2.13
C VAL A 82 -0.12 -1.03 0.91
N ILE A 83 0.13 -0.50 -0.27
CA ILE A 83 -0.11 -1.18 -1.54
C ILE A 83 1.20 -1.23 -2.30
N GLU A 84 1.59 -2.43 -2.71
CA GLU A 84 2.73 -2.62 -3.60
C GLU A 84 2.27 -3.29 -4.87
N VAL A 85 2.62 -2.71 -6.02
CA VAL A 85 2.40 -3.29 -7.34
C VAL A 85 3.76 -3.52 -7.95
N SER A 86 4.08 -4.76 -8.35
CA SER A 86 5.37 -5.06 -8.97
C SER A 86 5.29 -6.02 -10.14
N ASP A 87 6.10 -5.78 -11.16
CA ASP A 87 6.32 -6.67 -12.29
C ASP A 87 7.75 -7.24 -12.32
N ARG A 88 7.99 -8.09 -13.31
CA ARG A 88 9.30 -8.67 -13.65
C ARG A 88 9.81 -8.19 -15.02
N GLY A 89 9.49 -6.96 -15.43
CA GLY A 89 9.76 -6.36 -16.73
C GLY A 89 11.18 -5.80 -16.93
N ASP A 90 11.29 -4.65 -17.62
CA ASP A 90 12.54 -3.89 -17.90
C ASP A 90 12.82 -2.74 -16.91
N GLY A 91 11.82 -2.38 -16.11
CA GLY A 91 11.94 -1.43 -15.01
C GLY A 91 11.59 -0.01 -15.44
N PHE A 92 11.00 0.73 -14.50
CA PHE A 92 10.53 2.10 -14.70
C PHE A 92 11.46 3.11 -14.02
N ASP A 93 11.84 4.18 -14.74
CA ASP A 93 12.49 5.34 -14.15
C ASP A 93 11.50 6.52 -14.06
N SER A 94 10.90 6.66 -12.89
CA SER A 94 9.93 7.72 -12.60
C SER A 94 10.52 9.14 -12.69
N ALA A 95 11.83 9.31 -12.49
CA ALA A 95 12.47 10.62 -12.57
C ALA A 95 12.62 11.06 -14.03
N ASP A 96 13.01 10.14 -14.91
CA ASP A 96 13.09 10.38 -16.35
C ASP A 96 11.71 10.59 -16.99
N GLU A 97 10.66 9.93 -16.49
CA GLU A 97 9.29 10.15 -16.96
C GLU A 97 8.83 11.57 -16.62
N LEU A 98 8.92 11.96 -15.34
CA LEU A 98 8.52 13.29 -14.86
C LEU A 98 9.32 14.43 -15.50
N ASP A 99 10.62 14.22 -15.71
CA ASP A 99 11.47 15.20 -16.39
C ASP A 99 11.12 15.30 -17.88
N ARG A 100 10.78 14.18 -18.55
CA ARG A 100 10.22 14.22 -19.92
C ARG A 100 8.90 14.98 -19.97
N THR A 101 7.99 14.74 -19.02
CA THR A 101 6.71 15.45 -18.93
C THR A 101 6.90 16.95 -18.67
N ALA A 102 7.85 17.32 -17.80
CA ALA A 102 8.17 18.71 -17.49
C ALA A 102 8.84 19.43 -18.68
N ARG A 103 9.78 18.78 -19.37
CA ARG A 103 10.47 19.31 -20.56
C ARG A 103 9.53 19.50 -21.75
N GLN A 104 8.52 18.66 -21.90
CA GLN A 104 7.50 18.81 -22.94
C GLN A 104 6.52 19.96 -22.66
N ASN A 105 6.35 20.35 -21.39
CA ASN A 105 5.32 21.31 -20.97
C ASN A 105 5.82 22.72 -20.62
N GLY A 106 7.13 22.95 -20.56
CA GLY A 106 7.77 24.28 -20.58
C GLY A 106 7.52 25.20 -19.38
N ASP A 107 6.56 24.89 -18.50
CA ASP A 107 6.29 25.55 -17.24
C ASP A 107 5.49 24.60 -16.33
N SER A 108 5.42 24.90 -15.03
CA SER A 108 4.83 24.04 -13.98
C SER A 108 3.55 23.33 -14.46
N PRO A 109 3.48 21.98 -14.39
CA PRO A 109 2.44 21.22 -15.06
C PRO A 109 1.07 21.56 -14.48
N ARG A 110 0.24 22.24 -15.27
CA ARG A 110 -1.20 22.33 -15.02
C ARG A 110 -1.82 20.97 -15.35
N PRO A 111 -2.81 20.48 -14.58
CA PRO A 111 -3.41 19.16 -14.80
C PRO A 111 -3.99 18.96 -16.21
N ASP A 112 -4.31 20.05 -16.92
CA ASP A 112 -4.84 20.00 -18.29
C ASP A 112 -3.77 19.80 -19.38
N ASN A 113 -2.48 20.00 -19.05
CA ASN A 113 -1.38 19.91 -20.02
C ASN A 113 -0.44 18.72 -19.76
N VAL A 114 -0.71 17.86 -18.79
CA VAL A 114 0.09 16.65 -18.57
C VAL A 114 -0.27 15.64 -19.67
N PRO A 115 0.69 15.23 -20.55
CA PRO A 115 0.52 14.07 -21.44
C PRO A 115 -0.11 12.90 -20.68
N GLU A 116 -0.94 12.10 -21.35
CA GLU A 116 -1.55 10.90 -20.73
C GLU A 116 -0.48 10.04 -20.03
N GLN A 117 0.72 9.93 -20.64
CA GLN A 117 1.96 9.50 -20.00
C GLN A 117 2.42 10.50 -18.92
N GLY A 118 2.11 10.19 -17.66
CA GLY A 118 2.53 10.96 -16.48
C GLY A 118 1.38 11.46 -15.60
N ARG A 119 0.13 11.45 -16.10
CA ARG A 119 -1.06 11.79 -15.29
C ARG A 119 -1.24 10.84 -14.12
N GLY A 120 -0.99 9.55 -14.33
CA GLY A 120 -1.13 8.54 -13.28
C GLY A 120 -0.19 8.78 -12.08
N ILE A 121 1.05 9.18 -12.33
CA ILE A 121 2.00 9.54 -11.26
C ILE A 121 1.51 10.74 -10.46
N PHE A 122 0.97 11.75 -11.15
CA PHE A 122 0.40 12.93 -10.50
C PHE A 122 -0.82 12.56 -9.64
N LEU A 123 -1.72 11.73 -10.15
CA LEU A 123 -2.89 11.25 -9.42
C LEU A 123 -2.49 10.45 -8.18
N MET A 124 -1.57 9.49 -8.31
CA MET A 124 -1.06 8.73 -7.16
C MET A 124 -0.47 9.67 -6.10
N ARG A 125 0.35 10.65 -6.49
CA ARG A 125 0.95 11.60 -5.54
C ARG A 125 -0.03 12.59 -4.91
N ALA A 126 -1.15 12.87 -5.58
CA ALA A 126 -2.19 13.74 -5.04
C ALA A 126 -3.10 13.01 -4.05
N LEU A 127 -3.29 11.70 -4.23
CA LEU A 127 -4.24 10.89 -3.45
C LEU A 127 -3.58 10.08 -2.34
N MET A 128 -2.29 9.76 -2.44
CA MET A 128 -1.55 8.97 -1.46
C MET A 128 -0.65 9.84 -0.59
N ASP A 129 -0.43 9.42 0.65
CA ASP A 129 0.48 10.13 1.57
C ASP A 129 1.95 9.85 1.22
N ARG A 130 2.22 8.65 0.72
CA ARG A 130 3.55 8.27 0.23
C ARG A 130 3.46 7.52 -1.08
N VAL A 131 4.33 7.89 -2.02
CA VAL A 131 4.50 7.19 -3.29
C VAL A 131 5.99 7.00 -3.54
N GLN A 132 6.42 5.77 -3.75
CA GLN A 132 7.80 5.44 -4.09
C GLN A 132 7.84 4.48 -5.29
N PHE A 133 8.83 4.67 -6.14
CA PHE A 133 9.10 3.80 -7.27
C PHE A 133 10.48 3.20 -7.04
N HIS A 134 10.55 1.88 -7.03
CA HIS A 134 11.78 1.13 -6.86
C HIS A 134 12.04 0.28 -8.09
N GLN A 135 13.29 0.23 -8.53
CA GLN A 135 13.74 -0.79 -9.47
C GLN A 135 14.06 -2.06 -8.67
N VAL A 136 13.57 -3.20 -9.14
CA VAL A 136 13.83 -4.50 -8.51
C VAL A 136 14.76 -5.28 -9.42
N ASP A 137 16.01 -5.42 -9.00
CA ASP A 137 17.02 -6.19 -9.75
C ASP A 137 16.98 -7.67 -9.30
N SER A 138 16.14 -8.52 -9.90
CA SER A 138 16.37 -10.00 -10.09
C SER A 138 15.07 -10.82 -10.23
N PRO A 139 15.06 -11.85 -11.11
CA PRO A 139 16.07 -12.23 -12.11
C PRO A 139 16.04 -11.36 -13.38
N HIS A 140 15.01 -10.52 -13.54
CA HIS A 140 14.90 -9.46 -14.54
C HIS A 140 14.62 -8.13 -13.83
N ARG A 141 14.69 -7.02 -14.56
CA ARG A 141 14.71 -5.67 -14.03
C ARG A 141 13.26 -5.17 -13.81
N GLY A 142 12.63 -5.46 -12.69
CA GLY A 142 11.21 -5.12 -12.48
C GLY A 142 10.98 -3.69 -11.99
N THR A 143 9.73 -3.24 -12.05
CA THR A 143 9.26 -2.05 -11.31
C THR A 143 8.54 -2.48 -10.04
N ARG A 144 8.69 -1.72 -8.95
CA ARG A 144 7.78 -1.75 -7.80
C ARG A 144 7.28 -0.36 -7.50
N VAL A 145 5.96 -0.18 -7.57
CA VAL A 145 5.26 0.99 -7.06
C VAL A 145 4.82 0.70 -5.64
N HIS A 146 5.23 1.54 -4.69
CA HIS A 146 4.86 1.44 -3.28
C HIS A 146 4.03 2.67 -2.89
N LEU A 147 2.83 2.43 -2.39
CA LEU A 147 1.85 3.44 -2.00
C LEU A 147 1.49 3.26 -0.52
N GLU A 148 1.48 4.36 0.23
CA GLU A 148 0.98 4.39 1.60
C GLU A 148 -0.18 5.39 1.72
N LYS A 149 -1.25 4.98 2.39
CA LYS A 149 -2.40 5.81 2.75
C LYS A 149 -2.69 5.70 4.23
N THR A 150 -2.71 6.83 4.92
CA THR A 150 -3.19 6.94 6.30
C THR A 150 -4.71 6.79 6.31
N LEU A 151 -5.18 5.85 7.10
CA LEU A 151 -6.56 5.43 7.14
C LEU A 151 -7.34 6.23 8.16
N THR A 152 -8.56 6.60 7.75
CA THR A 152 -9.59 7.04 8.66
C THR A 152 -10.70 5.99 8.68
N TRP A 153 -11.32 5.81 9.84
CA TRP A 153 -12.24 4.71 10.11
C TRP A 153 -13.64 5.22 10.43
N GLU A 154 -14.65 4.45 10.02
CA GLU A 154 -16.04 4.68 10.41
C GLU A 154 -16.20 4.45 11.92
N GLU A 155 -17.07 5.20 12.58
CA GLU A 155 -17.23 5.17 14.04
C GLU A 155 -17.61 3.78 14.58
N SER A 156 -18.27 2.95 13.75
CA SER A 156 -18.68 1.58 14.06
C SER A 156 -17.80 0.49 13.45
N ALA A 157 -16.62 0.83 12.91
CA ALA A 157 -15.77 -0.07 12.14
C ALA A 157 -15.30 -1.30 12.94
N PRO A 158 -15.36 -2.52 12.36
CA PRO A 158 -14.75 -3.71 12.94
C PRO A 158 -13.25 -3.55 13.20
N GLY A 159 -12.51 -2.85 12.32
CA GLY A 159 -11.08 -2.57 12.50
C GLY A 159 -10.79 -1.80 13.80
N ALA A 160 -11.58 -0.76 14.09
CA ALA A 160 -11.48 0.01 15.33
C ALA A 160 -11.84 -0.80 16.59
N ARG A 161 -12.61 -1.89 16.46
CA ARG A 161 -12.94 -2.80 17.57
C ARG A 161 -11.92 -3.91 17.77
N LEU A 162 -11.32 -4.41 16.69
CA LEU A 162 -10.28 -5.44 16.73
C LEU A 162 -8.97 -4.90 17.35
N SER A 163 -8.67 -3.61 17.16
CA SER A 163 -7.63 -2.92 17.91
C SER A 163 -7.96 -2.74 19.39
N ARG A 164 -9.20 -2.35 19.74
CA ARG A 164 -9.65 -2.16 21.14
C ARG A 164 -9.81 -3.45 21.95
N ALA A 165 -10.14 -4.59 21.33
CA ALA A 165 -10.41 -5.86 22.02
C ALA A 165 -9.18 -6.42 22.76
N ARG A 166 -7.95 -6.02 22.39
CA ARG A 166 -6.71 -6.46 23.04
C ARG A 166 -6.28 -5.56 24.20
N THR A 167 -6.71 -4.29 24.24
CA THR A 167 -6.40 -3.37 25.35
C THR A 167 -7.10 -3.80 26.66
N GLY A 168 -8.18 -4.58 26.57
CA GLY A 168 -8.93 -5.11 27.73
C GLY A 168 -8.31 -6.36 28.39
N LEU A 169 -7.32 -6.99 27.76
CA LEU A 169 -6.67 -8.19 28.29
C LEU A 169 -5.26 -7.86 28.80
N ARG A 170 -5.18 -7.05 29.88
CA ARG A 170 -3.93 -6.96 30.65
C ARG A 170 -3.63 -8.34 31.24
N PRO A 171 -2.43 -8.93 31.06
CA PRO A 171 -2.06 -10.13 31.79
C PRO A 171 -2.11 -9.83 33.28
N ALA A 172 -2.81 -10.67 34.05
CA ALA A 172 -2.82 -10.58 35.50
C ALA A 172 -1.36 -10.56 35.99
N SER A 173 -0.99 -9.46 36.66
CA SER A 173 0.30 -9.33 37.33
C SER A 173 0.49 -10.55 38.23
N ARG A 174 1.54 -11.32 37.94
CA ARG A 174 1.93 -12.52 38.71
C ARG A 174 2.07 -12.11 40.18
N PRO A 175 1.47 -12.82 41.15
CA PRO A 175 1.60 -12.46 42.55
C PRO A 175 3.08 -12.49 42.95
N GLU A 176 3.51 -11.40 43.56
CA GLU A 176 4.84 -11.19 44.11
C GLU A 176 5.08 -12.25 45.18
N VAL A 177 6.01 -13.17 44.92
CA VAL A 177 6.47 -14.13 45.93
C VAL A 177 7.26 -13.34 46.97
N ALA A 178 6.66 -13.17 48.15
CA ALA A 178 7.35 -12.68 49.32
C ALA A 178 8.46 -13.67 49.71
N GLU A 179 9.71 -13.36 49.36
CA GLU A 179 10.86 -14.03 49.93
C GLU A 179 10.99 -13.64 51.40
N GLY A 180 10.52 -14.55 52.26
CA GLY A 180 10.72 -14.50 53.69
C GLY A 180 12.10 -15.03 54.09
N ILE A 181 12.76 -14.25 54.96
CA ILE A 181 13.47 -14.71 56.16
C ILE A 181 14.75 -15.56 55.92
N HIS A 182 15.90 -14.90 56.04
CA HIS A 182 17.15 -15.54 56.44
C HIS A 182 17.19 -15.75 57.96
N PRO A 183 17.47 -16.96 58.48
CA PRO A 183 17.89 -17.13 59.86
C PRO A 183 19.42 -16.96 60.01
N VAL A 184 19.78 -16.63 61.25
CA VAL A 184 21.10 -16.28 61.80
C VAL A 184 22.09 -17.45 61.76
#